data_AF-A0A957FE36-F1
#
_entry.id   AF-A0A957FE36-F1
#
_cell.length_a   1.000
_cell.length_b   1.000
_cell.length_c   1.000
_cell.angle_alpha   90.00
_cell.angle_beta   90.00
_cell.angle_gamma   90.00
#
_symmetry.space_group_name_H-M   'P 1'
#
loop_
_entity.id
_entity.type
_entity.pdbx_description
1 polymer ?
#
loop_
_entity_poly.entity_id
_entity_poly.type
_entity_poly.pdbx_seq_one_letter_code
_entity_poly.pdbx_strand_id
1 'polypeptide(L)'
;QGGGQGQGGPPWRDTGVPPGQSQGTPGANEGLALPAGGEVLSYRGVVVGVEGTLLTFETEAGEQLQAMLGPPWFWEANGIPLAPGDVVELEGFESTDHMELNWLQNVTSGMRINLRTPTGQPVWVGSE
;
A
#
# COMPACT_ATOMS: atom_id res chain seq x y z
N GLN A 1 -26.74 -28.41 17.88
CA GLN A 1 -27.19 -27.17 17.21
C GLN A 1 -26.59 -26.02 18.00
N GLY A 2 -25.76 -25.11 17.50
CA GLY A 2 -25.12 -24.93 16.20
C GLY A 2 -23.85 -24.09 16.42
N GLY A 3 -22.80 -24.37 15.65
CA GLY A 3 -21.58 -23.57 15.65
C GLY A 3 -21.68 -22.38 14.71
N GLY A 4 -20.85 -21.36 14.95
CA GLY A 4 -20.57 -20.23 14.06
C GLY A 4 -19.37 -19.50 14.63
N GLN A 5 -18.14 -19.91 14.28
CA GLN A 5 -17.35 -19.49 13.12
C GLN A 5 -16.89 -18.02 13.24
N GLY A 6 -15.57 -17.88 13.37
CA GLY A 6 -14.88 -16.64 13.69
C GLY A 6 -14.87 -15.64 12.54
N GLN A 7 -14.78 -14.39 12.94
CA GLN A 7 -14.52 -13.27 12.05
C GLN A 7 -13.10 -12.81 12.37
N GLY A 8 -12.13 -13.56 11.87
CA GLY A 8 -10.81 -13.01 11.62
C GLY A 8 -10.99 -12.01 10.49
N GLY A 9 -10.74 -10.74 10.77
CA GLY A 9 -10.66 -9.73 9.72
C GLY A 9 -9.57 -10.13 8.72
N PRO A 10 -9.57 -9.54 7.51
CA PRO A 10 -8.47 -9.70 6.58
C PRO A 10 -7.12 -9.43 7.27
N PRO A 11 -6.03 -10.10 6.88
CA PRO A 11 -4.74 -10.04 7.59
C PRO A 11 -4.13 -8.63 7.70
N TRP A 12 -4.62 -7.67 6.92
CA TRP A 12 -4.25 -6.25 7.03
C TRP A 12 -5.01 -5.48 8.14
N ARG A 13 -5.95 -6.11 8.85
CA ARG A 13 -6.78 -5.52 9.93
C ARG A 13 -6.43 -6.03 11.33
N ASP A 14 -5.44 -6.92 11.50
CA ASP A 14 -5.16 -7.55 12.80
C ASP A 14 -4.32 -6.64 13.71
N THR A 15 -4.94 -5.60 14.27
CA THR A 15 -4.39 -4.87 15.42
C THR A 15 -4.74 -5.62 16.70
N GLY A 16 -3.85 -6.53 17.11
CA GLY A 16 -3.94 -7.20 18.40
C GLY A 16 -3.87 -6.21 19.57
N VAL A 17 -5.02 -5.80 20.10
CA VAL A 17 -5.14 -5.02 21.35
C VAL A 17 -5.80 -5.89 22.43
N PRO A 18 -5.16 -6.11 23.59
CA PRO A 18 -5.75 -6.88 24.70
C PRO A 18 -6.91 -6.11 25.37
N PRO A 19 -7.88 -6.79 26.00
CA PRO A 19 -9.08 -6.14 26.52
C PRO A 19 -8.78 -5.48 27.86
N GLY A 20 -8.70 -4.16 27.88
CA GLY A 20 -8.59 -3.42 29.14
C GLY A 20 -8.45 -1.91 28.96
N GLN A 21 -9.55 -1.20 29.24
CA GLN A 21 -9.63 0.20 29.67
C GLN A 21 -9.84 1.30 28.60
N SER A 22 -10.98 1.97 28.81
CA SER A 22 -11.24 3.41 28.68
C SER A 22 -11.24 4.08 27.29
N GLN A 23 -12.47 4.32 26.84
CA GLN A 23 -13.06 5.66 26.73
C GLN A 23 -12.48 6.60 25.66
N GLY A 24 -13.15 6.57 24.49
CA GLY A 24 -13.50 7.77 23.74
C GLY A 24 -12.45 8.34 22.77
N THR A 25 -12.36 7.75 21.58
CA THR A 25 -11.92 8.44 20.36
C THR A 25 -12.56 7.74 19.15
N PRO A 26 -13.12 8.46 18.14
CA PRO A 26 -13.55 7.82 16.90
C PRO A 26 -12.35 7.14 16.25
N GLY A 27 -12.53 5.89 15.83
CA GLY A 27 -11.50 4.98 15.36
C GLY A 27 -10.44 5.65 14.49
N ALA A 28 -9.19 5.57 14.94
CA ALA A 28 -8.04 5.80 14.10
C ALA A 28 -8.05 4.70 13.02
N ASN A 29 -8.62 5.05 11.87
CA ASN A 29 -8.23 4.48 10.60
C ASN A 29 -6.71 4.65 10.43
N GLU A 30 -5.93 3.72 10.98
CA GLU A 30 -4.47 3.61 10.82
C GLU A 30 -4.10 3.12 9.39
N GLY A 31 -4.79 3.64 8.38
CA GLY A 31 -4.19 3.88 7.07
C GLY A 31 -3.45 5.20 7.19
N LEU A 32 -2.25 5.12 7.78
CA LEU A 32 -1.39 6.23 8.20
C LEU A 32 -1.47 7.38 7.20
N ALA A 33 -2.02 8.52 7.67
CA ALA A 33 -1.74 9.80 7.05
C ALA A 33 -0.22 9.94 6.89
N LEU A 34 0.23 10.72 5.89
CA LEU A 34 1.65 11.03 5.74
C LEU A 34 2.20 11.38 7.14
N PRO A 35 3.27 10.72 7.63
CA PRO A 35 3.93 11.18 8.83
C PRO A 35 4.24 12.66 8.64
N ALA A 36 3.75 13.50 9.55
CA ALA A 36 3.97 14.94 9.48
C ALA A 36 5.48 15.21 9.59
N GLY A 37 6.16 15.28 8.43
CA GLY A 37 7.61 15.41 8.32
C GLY A 37 8.41 14.16 7.95
N GLY A 38 7.77 13.06 7.50
CA GLY A 38 8.51 11.93 6.94
C GLY A 38 9.17 12.27 5.59
N GLU A 39 10.35 11.71 5.35
CA GLU A 39 11.05 11.88 4.08
C GLU A 39 10.26 11.21 2.95
N VAL A 40 10.00 11.97 1.89
CA VAL A 40 9.42 11.43 0.65
C VAL A 40 10.54 10.79 -0.14
N LEU A 41 10.40 9.50 -0.41
CA LEU A 41 11.33 8.71 -1.19
C LEU A 41 10.83 8.58 -2.62
N SER A 42 11.75 8.65 -3.58
CA SER A 42 11.46 8.46 -5.00
C SER A 42 12.44 7.46 -5.58
N TYR A 43 11.92 6.45 -6.28
CA TYR A 43 12.73 5.44 -6.95
C TYR A 43 12.32 5.26 -8.40
N ARG A 44 13.32 4.87 -9.18
CA ARG A 44 13.16 4.28 -10.50
C ARG A 44 13.75 2.88 -10.47
N GLY A 45 13.05 1.92 -11.06
CA GLY A 45 13.45 0.53 -10.97
C GLY A 45 12.72 -0.40 -11.92
N VAL A 46 13.05 -1.68 -11.83
CA VAL A 46 12.46 -2.75 -12.63
C VAL A 46 11.59 -3.62 -11.73
N VAL A 47 10.36 -3.88 -12.14
CA VAL A 47 9.44 -4.78 -11.45
C VAL A 47 10.05 -6.19 -11.45
N VAL A 48 10.15 -6.79 -10.26
CA VAL A 48 10.56 -8.18 -10.06
C VAL A 48 9.32 -9.07 -9.92
N GLY A 49 8.29 -8.59 -9.22
CA GLY A 49 7.05 -9.33 -9.01
C GLY A 49 5.97 -8.50 -8.32
N VAL A 50 4.73 -8.95 -8.46
CA VAL A 50 3.58 -8.40 -7.75
C VAL A 50 2.85 -9.55 -7.06
N GLU A 51 2.71 -9.46 -5.74
CA GLU A 51 2.10 -10.50 -4.91
C GLU A 51 1.07 -9.87 -3.97
N GLY A 52 -0.21 -10.10 -4.25
CA GLY A 52 -1.30 -9.50 -3.47
C GLY A 52 -1.24 -7.97 -3.50
N THR A 53 -0.95 -7.36 -2.36
CA THR A 53 -0.86 -5.90 -2.20
C THR A 53 0.55 -5.35 -2.38
N LEU A 54 1.55 -6.21 -2.57
CA LEU A 54 2.96 -5.82 -2.58
C LEU A 54 3.54 -5.86 -4.00
N LEU A 55 4.22 -4.78 -4.37
CA LEU A 55 5.14 -4.70 -5.49
C LEU A 55 6.56 -4.95 -4.97
N THR A 56 7.28 -5.85 -5.61
CA THR A 56 8.72 -6.00 -5.44
C THR A 56 9.43 -5.47 -6.68
N PHE A 57 10.41 -4.59 -6.50
CA PHE A 57 11.17 -3.98 -7.59
C PHE A 57 12.65 -3.85 -7.24
N GLU A 58 13.50 -3.87 -8.25
CA GLU A 58 14.94 -3.63 -8.13
C GLU A 58 15.24 -2.18 -8.55
N THR A 59 15.87 -1.40 -7.69
CA THR A 59 16.27 -0.02 -7.97
C THR A 59 17.44 0.03 -8.97
N GLU A 60 17.70 1.19 -9.57
CA GLU A 60 18.90 1.39 -10.41
C GLU A 60 20.23 1.14 -9.67
N ALA A 61 20.23 1.16 -8.33
CA ALA A 61 21.39 0.82 -7.50
C ALA A 61 21.57 -0.69 -7.26
N GLY A 62 20.64 -1.53 -7.76
CA GLY A 62 20.65 -2.98 -7.56
C GLY A 62 20.06 -3.43 -6.22
N GLU A 63 19.36 -2.55 -5.51
CA GLU A 63 18.67 -2.89 -4.27
C GLU A 63 17.25 -3.38 -4.55
N GLN A 64 16.83 -4.48 -3.91
CA GLN A 64 15.48 -4.99 -4.01
C GLN A 64 14.60 -4.44 -2.88
N LEU A 65 13.58 -3.69 -3.24
CA LEU A 65 12.65 -3.03 -2.33
C LEU A 65 11.23 -3.55 -2.51
N GLN A 66 10.42 -3.42 -1.46
CA GLN A 66 8.99 -3.74 -1.47
C GLN A 66 8.17 -2.46 -1.25
N ALA A 67 7.06 -2.35 -1.98
CA ALA A 67 6.14 -1.23 -1.89
C ALA A 67 4.68 -1.69 -1.85
N MET A 68 3.87 -1.09 -0.99
CA MET A 68 2.44 -1.40 -0.87
C MET A 68 1.62 -0.65 -1.92
N LEU A 69 0.98 -1.41 -2.82
CA LEU A 69 0.07 -0.93 -3.86
C LEU A 69 -1.36 -0.72 -3.34
N GLY A 70 -1.68 -1.24 -2.15
CA GLY A 70 -3.05 -1.36 -1.67
C GLY A 70 -3.80 -2.53 -2.31
N PRO A 71 -5.14 -2.58 -2.15
CA PRO A 71 -5.94 -3.72 -2.57
C PRO A 71 -5.88 -4.00 -4.08
N PRO A 72 -5.74 -5.27 -4.51
CA PRO A 72 -5.70 -5.66 -5.92
C PRO A 72 -6.79 -5.05 -6.80
N TRP A 73 -8.03 -5.10 -6.33
CA TRP A 73 -9.19 -4.58 -7.05
C TRP A 73 -9.04 -3.11 -7.46
N PHE A 74 -8.30 -2.30 -6.69
CA PHE A 74 -8.15 -0.87 -6.97
C PHE A 74 -7.24 -0.67 -8.18
N TRP A 75 -6.02 -1.19 -8.15
CA TRP A 75 -5.05 -0.97 -9.23
C TRP A 75 -5.37 -1.80 -10.49
N GLU A 76 -6.02 -2.96 -10.34
CA GLU A 76 -6.55 -3.73 -11.47
C GLU A 76 -7.67 -2.96 -12.20
N ALA A 77 -8.63 -2.38 -11.45
CA ALA A 77 -9.71 -1.59 -12.05
C ALA A 77 -9.23 -0.27 -12.67
N ASN A 78 -8.16 0.32 -12.13
CA ASN A 78 -7.50 1.50 -12.70
C ASN A 78 -6.55 1.14 -13.87
N GLY A 79 -6.41 -0.15 -14.18
CA GLY A 79 -5.77 -0.62 -15.40
C GLY A 79 -4.26 -0.40 -15.48
N ILE A 80 -3.55 -0.32 -14.34
CA ILE A 80 -2.08 -0.26 -14.38
C ILE A 80 -1.54 -1.66 -14.65
N PRO A 81 -0.94 -1.93 -15.82
CA PRO A 81 -0.23 -3.19 -16.03
C PRO A 81 1.03 -3.18 -15.16
N LEU A 82 1.28 -4.24 -14.40
CA LEU A 82 2.55 -4.47 -13.73
C LEU A 82 2.97 -5.91 -14.00
N ALA A 83 4.06 -6.09 -14.73
CA ALA A 83 4.66 -7.38 -14.98
C ALA A 83 6.16 -7.36 -14.67
N PRO A 84 6.76 -8.50 -14.27
CA PRO A 84 8.20 -8.61 -14.16
C PRO A 84 8.91 -8.12 -15.42
N GLY A 85 9.91 -7.25 -15.25
CA GLY A 85 10.65 -6.60 -16.34
C GLY A 85 10.14 -5.21 -16.73
N ASP A 86 8.97 -4.77 -16.24
CA ASP A 86 8.50 -3.40 -16.46
C ASP A 86 9.38 -2.38 -15.72
N VAL A 87 9.60 -1.23 -16.35
CA VAL A 87 10.24 -0.09 -15.69
C VAL A 87 9.18 0.74 -14.98
N VAL A 88 9.40 1.03 -13.71
CA VAL A 88 8.50 1.85 -12.89
C VAL A 88 9.24 3.04 -12.30
N GLU A 89 8.50 4.13 -12.16
CA GLU A 89 8.84 5.28 -11.32
C GLU A 89 7.78 5.40 -10.25
N LEU A 90 8.20 5.63 -9.01
CA LEU A 90 7.30 5.63 -7.88
C LEU A 90 7.79 6.58 -6.79
N GLU A 91 6.85 7.03 -5.98
CA GLU A 91 7.10 7.88 -4.83
C GLU A 91 6.29 7.40 -3.64
N GLY A 92 6.91 7.45 -2.47
CA GLY A 92 6.30 6.99 -1.25
C GLY A 92 7.05 7.46 -0.01
N PHE A 93 6.83 6.75 1.08
CA PHE A 93 7.54 6.95 2.33
C PHE A 93 7.82 5.59 2.98
N GLU A 94 8.91 5.51 3.73
CA GLU A 94 9.30 4.30 4.44
C GLU A 94 8.29 3.95 5.55
N SER A 95 7.94 2.68 5.64
CA SER A 95 7.21 2.07 6.75
C SER A 95 8.09 1.01 7.41
N THR A 96 7.53 0.24 8.35
CA THR A 96 8.31 -0.72 9.16
C THR A 96 8.99 -1.81 8.31
N ASP A 97 8.33 -2.28 7.24
CA ASP A 97 8.73 -3.44 6.44
C ASP A 97 8.63 -3.23 4.92
N HIS A 98 7.92 -2.20 4.47
CA HIS A 98 7.76 -1.84 3.06
C HIS A 98 7.70 -0.32 2.90
N MET A 99 7.69 0.14 1.66
CA MET A 99 7.39 1.51 1.32
C MET A 99 5.89 1.69 1.06
N GLU A 100 5.28 2.71 1.65
CA GLU A 100 3.90 3.10 1.34
C GLU A 100 3.89 4.07 0.16
N LEU A 101 3.06 3.81 -0.86
CA LEU A 101 3.09 4.60 -2.08
C LEU A 101 2.11 5.77 -2.08
N ASN A 102 2.60 6.93 -2.55
CA ASN A 102 1.78 8.07 -2.94
C ASN A 102 1.24 7.88 -4.35
N TRP A 103 2.14 7.53 -5.27
CA TRP A 103 1.84 7.30 -6.68
C TRP A 103 2.82 6.31 -7.30
N LEU A 104 2.41 5.70 -8.40
CA LEU A 104 3.24 4.83 -9.23
C LEU A 104 2.96 5.10 -10.70
N GLN A 105 4.01 5.12 -11.52
CA GLN A 105 3.96 5.15 -12.96
C GLN A 105 4.68 3.94 -13.53
N ASN A 106 3.99 3.15 -14.36
CA ASN A 106 4.64 2.20 -15.23
C ASN A 106 5.16 2.96 -16.46
N VAL A 107 6.47 3.11 -16.55
CA VAL A 107 7.17 3.85 -17.62
C VAL A 107 7.08 3.09 -18.95
N THR A 108 7.08 1.75 -18.92
CA THR A 108 6.94 0.90 -20.13
C THR A 108 5.62 1.19 -20.86
N SER A 109 4.52 1.30 -20.12
CA SER A 109 3.16 1.55 -20.65
C SER A 109 2.79 3.03 -20.71
N GLY A 110 3.48 3.88 -19.95
CA GLY A 110 3.15 5.30 -19.77
C GLY A 110 1.97 5.56 -18.83
N MET A 111 1.45 4.54 -18.14
CA MET A 111 0.29 4.68 -17.26
C MET A 111 0.69 5.01 -15.83
N ARG A 112 -0.09 5.88 -15.17
CA ARG A 112 0.14 6.33 -13.80
C ARG A 112 -1.11 6.21 -12.93
N ILE A 113 -0.91 5.83 -11.68
CA ILE A 113 -1.94 5.76 -10.64
C ILE A 113 -1.50 6.57 -9.42
N ASN A 114 -2.44 7.30 -8.84
CA ASN A 114 -2.28 7.90 -7.53
C ASN A 114 -2.95 6.97 -6.52
N LEU A 115 -2.20 6.57 -5.50
CA LEU A 115 -2.63 5.63 -4.47
C LEU A 115 -3.07 6.36 -3.19
N ARG A 116 -2.65 7.63 -3.04
CA ARG A 116 -3.05 8.50 -1.93
C ARG A 116 -3.55 9.85 -2.41
N THR A 117 -4.44 10.45 -1.62
CA THR A 117 -4.86 11.84 -1.77
C THR A 117 -3.70 12.79 -1.43
N PRO A 118 -3.79 14.09 -1.75
CA PRO A 118 -2.80 15.08 -1.30
C PRO A 118 -2.62 15.18 0.22
N THR A 119 -3.62 14.73 0.99
CA THR A 119 -3.55 14.67 2.46
C THR A 119 -2.94 13.36 2.98
N GLY A 120 -2.53 12.47 2.07
CA GLY A 120 -1.88 11.20 2.40
C GLY A 120 -2.83 10.04 2.65
N GLN A 121 -4.15 10.22 2.55
CA GLN A 121 -5.09 9.13 2.78
C GLN A 121 -5.14 8.21 1.56
N PRO A 122 -5.17 6.87 1.73
CA PRO A 122 -5.34 5.97 0.60
C PRO A 122 -6.68 6.23 -0.10
N VAL A 123 -6.65 6.31 -1.44
CA VAL A 123 -7.83 6.72 -2.23
C VAL A 123 -8.96 5.70 -2.23
N TRP A 124 -8.70 4.47 -1.79
CA TRP A 124 -9.70 3.40 -1.65
C TRP A 124 -10.42 3.41 -0.29
N VAL A 125 -10.01 4.25 0.68
CA VAL A 125 -10.70 4.34 1.97
C VAL A 125 -12.12 4.89 1.75
N GLY A 126 -13.12 4.16 2.26
CA GLY A 126 -14.54 4.56 2.16
C GLY A 126 -15.25 4.16 0.87
N SER A 127 -14.61 3.35 0.02
CA SER A 127 -15.17 2.85 -1.25
C SER A 127 -15.70 1.40 -1.18
N GLU A 128 -15.95 0.88 0.03
CA GLU A 128 -16.56 -0.44 0.26
C GLU A 128 -18.09 -0.41 0.13
#